data_AF-A0AAF0DTT7-F1
#
_entry.id   AF-A0AAF0DTT7-F1
#
_cell.length_a   1.000
_cell.length_b   1.000
_cell.length_c   1.000
_cell.angle_alpha   90.00
_cell.angle_beta   90.00
_cell.angle_gamma   90.00
#
_symmetry.space_group_name_H-M   'P 1'
#
loop_
_entity.id
_entity.type
_entity.pdbx_description
1 polymer ?
#
loop_
_entity_poly.entity_id
_entity_poly.type
_entity_poly.pdbx_seq_one_letter_code
_entity_poly.pdbx_strand_id
1 'polypeptide(L)'
;MPAGDALTLDELRDLFVARGYHKTPLCLDGLPEKHRNVLLEILRTLVRERDEDIEVQTRLLARNQELERSVQRTQRTTKQASDKTHTTEARLHTTEAQLAAAQRALREEQSAHKATREQLQRTRREMQHVKAAAVQHRTVTDRNADRLRDRLASASLSNLKALVPDIRIASPAFVASAGAPDASLSVEQQLAAAEQRNVALMDASHALKQLAIDALSTMHHADVRLQKILDVEAPSDKPRARARADGTGEEWGAAQLFPPLRPLVSDDTEETHPARGRLWKLSRTLQEHVAQLSQWAAMRHVRVSEAGVGTRPSEVVAAEREQGEVEAALGLEAADEGGGKRRRVSAT
;
A
#
# COMPACT_ATOMS: atom_id res chain seq x y z
N MET A 1 41.84 -32.35 67.46
CA MET A 1 42.21 -33.77 67.44
C MET A 1 41.22 -34.51 68.32
N PRO A 2 40.12 -35.06 67.79
CA PRO A 2 39.20 -35.81 68.63
C PRO A 2 39.90 -37.09 69.08
N ALA A 3 39.85 -37.38 70.38
CA ALA A 3 40.28 -38.64 70.96
C ALA A 3 39.48 -39.76 70.28
N GLY A 4 40.15 -40.61 69.51
CA GLY A 4 39.53 -41.78 68.91
C GLY A 4 39.22 -42.76 70.03
N ASP A 5 37.94 -43.06 70.22
CA ASP A 5 37.50 -44.20 71.03
C ASP A 5 38.28 -45.44 70.57
N ALA A 6 39.06 -46.01 71.48
CA ALA A 6 39.91 -47.15 71.17
C ALA A 6 39.04 -48.40 71.01
N LEU A 7 38.48 -48.60 69.82
CA LEU A 7 37.64 -49.74 69.44
C LEU A 7 38.21 -51.04 70.01
N THR A 8 37.45 -51.73 70.85
CA THR A 8 37.89 -52.99 71.46
C THR A 8 37.99 -54.08 70.39
N LEU A 9 38.72 -55.18 70.67
CA LEU A 9 38.87 -56.27 69.69
C LEU A 9 37.53 -56.89 69.29
N ASP A 10 36.57 -56.95 70.22
CA ASP A 10 35.21 -57.45 69.96
C ASP A 10 34.42 -56.49 69.06
N GLU A 11 34.48 -55.19 69.30
CA GLU A 11 33.86 -54.17 68.43
C GLU A 11 34.45 -54.18 67.02
N LEU A 12 35.76 -54.37 66.92
CA LEU A 12 36.45 -54.45 65.64
C LEU A 12 36.04 -55.73 64.90
N ARG A 13 35.99 -56.88 65.58
CA ARG A 13 35.47 -58.13 65.01
C ARG A 13 34.05 -57.96 64.47
N ASP A 14 33.17 -57.34 65.24
CA ASP A 14 31.77 -57.13 64.85
C ASP A 14 31.66 -56.15 63.67
N LEU A 15 32.50 -55.11 63.63
CA LEU A 15 32.57 -54.16 62.51
C LEU A 15 33.06 -54.83 61.21
N PHE A 16 34.06 -55.71 61.28
CA PHE A 16 34.57 -56.43 60.11
C PHE A 16 33.54 -57.42 59.54
N VAL A 17 32.76 -58.08 60.42
CA VAL A 17 31.65 -58.95 60.00
C VAL A 17 30.50 -58.14 59.43
N ALA A 18 30.09 -57.05 60.09
CA ALA A 18 28.98 -56.20 59.66
C ALA A 18 29.24 -55.52 58.30
N ARG A 19 30.49 -55.10 58.05
CA ARG A 19 30.92 -54.54 56.76
C ARG A 19 31.24 -55.61 55.70
N GLY A 20 31.20 -56.88 56.08
CA GLY A 20 31.38 -58.00 55.16
C GLY A 20 32.82 -58.21 54.68
N TYR A 21 33.82 -57.65 55.36
CA TYR A 21 35.24 -57.83 55.00
C TYR A 21 35.68 -59.28 55.16
N HIS A 22 35.16 -59.99 56.18
CA HIS A 22 35.40 -61.41 56.39
C HIS A 22 34.14 -62.12 56.91
N LYS A 23 33.99 -63.40 56.53
CA LYS A 23 32.87 -64.26 56.96
C LYS A 23 33.12 -64.96 58.29
N THR A 24 34.37 -65.04 58.72
CA THR A 24 34.81 -65.69 59.96
C THR A 24 35.33 -64.65 60.94
N PRO A 25 35.03 -64.77 62.25
CA PRO A 25 35.55 -63.86 63.26
C PRO A 25 37.08 -63.92 63.28
N LEU A 26 37.73 -62.75 63.36
CA LEU A 26 39.18 -62.68 63.53
C LEU A 26 39.56 -63.24 64.91
N CYS A 27 40.26 -64.37 64.93
CA CYS A 27 40.81 -64.96 66.15
C CYS A 27 42.30 -64.58 66.24
N LEU A 28 42.70 -63.89 67.31
CA LEU A 28 44.11 -63.56 67.61
C LEU A 28 44.69 -64.47 68.70
N ASP A 29 44.08 -65.62 68.93
CA ASP A 29 44.47 -66.57 69.97
C ASP A 29 45.83 -67.20 69.62
N GLY A 30 46.77 -67.15 70.57
CA GLY A 30 48.13 -67.69 70.40
C GLY A 30 49.20 -66.68 69.96
N LEU A 31 48.86 -65.40 69.73
CA LEU A 31 49.84 -64.35 69.50
C LEU A 31 50.37 -63.74 70.81
N PRO A 32 51.67 -63.44 70.92
CA PRO A 32 52.22 -62.69 72.04
C PRO A 32 51.60 -61.27 72.09
N GLU A 33 51.30 -60.78 73.29
CA GLU A 33 50.56 -59.53 73.53
C GLU A 33 51.12 -58.32 72.77
N LYS A 34 52.45 -58.23 72.64
CA LYS A 34 53.11 -57.17 71.87
C LYS A 34 52.69 -57.17 70.39
N HIS A 35 52.64 -58.34 69.76
CA HIS A 35 52.25 -58.47 68.34
C HIS A 35 50.74 -58.31 68.17
N ARG A 36 49.95 -58.76 69.14
CA ARG A 36 48.50 -58.55 69.17
C ARG A 36 48.14 -57.06 69.22
N ASN A 37 48.82 -56.29 70.06
CA ASN A 37 48.59 -54.85 70.18
C ASN A 37 49.00 -54.09 68.90
N VAL A 38 50.12 -54.46 68.28
CA VAL A 38 50.56 -53.89 66.99
C VAL A 38 49.55 -54.20 65.88
N LEU A 39 49.06 -55.43 65.79
CA LEU A 39 48.03 -55.79 64.80
C LEU A 39 46.71 -55.06 65.05
N LEU A 40 46.30 -54.88 66.31
CA LEU A 40 45.12 -54.09 66.65
C LEU A 40 45.27 -52.63 66.25
N GLU A 41 46.46 -52.04 66.47
CA GLU A 41 46.75 -50.68 66.03
C GLU A 41 46.69 -50.56 64.50
N ILE A 42 47.32 -51.50 63.77
CA ILE A 42 47.26 -51.54 62.30
C ILE A 42 45.83 -51.73 61.80
N LEU A 43 45.04 -52.61 62.41
CA LEU A 43 43.64 -52.81 62.00
C LEU A 43 42.79 -51.56 62.27
N ARG A 44 43.04 -50.84 63.37
CA ARG A 44 42.37 -49.57 63.66
C ARG A 44 42.76 -48.48 62.65
N THR A 45 44.04 -48.37 62.29
CA THR A 45 44.48 -47.41 61.27
C THR A 45 43.87 -47.74 59.92
N LEU A 46 43.85 -49.01 59.52
CA LEU A 46 43.24 -49.44 58.25
C LEU A 46 41.73 -49.19 58.19
N VAL A 47 41.00 -49.44 59.29
CA VAL A 47 39.55 -49.13 59.35
C VAL A 47 39.31 -47.63 59.24
N ARG A 48 40.11 -46.82 59.94
CA ARG A 48 40.02 -45.37 59.89
C ARG A 48 40.35 -44.82 58.50
N GLU A 49 41.44 -45.26 57.89
CA GLU A 49 41.80 -44.91 56.52
C GLU A 49 40.67 -45.28 55.55
N ARG A 50 40.05 -46.46 55.74
CA ARG A 50 38.94 -46.87 54.89
C ARG A 50 37.68 -46.01 55.09
N ASP A 51 37.40 -45.56 56.30
CA ASP A 51 36.29 -44.64 56.58
C ASP A 51 36.54 -43.27 55.95
N GLU A 52 37.76 -42.75 56.06
CA GLU A 52 38.19 -41.52 55.38
C GLU A 52 38.06 -41.66 53.85
N ASP A 53 38.44 -42.80 53.27
CA ASP A 53 38.26 -43.09 51.85
C ASP A 53 36.77 -43.12 51.43
N ILE A 54 35.91 -43.75 52.22
CA ILE A 54 34.46 -43.79 51.94
C ILE A 54 33.85 -42.40 52.04
N GLU A 55 34.27 -41.58 53.01
CA GLU A 55 33.86 -40.18 53.10
C GLU A 55 34.30 -39.37 51.88
N VAL A 56 35.55 -39.53 51.44
CA VAL A 56 36.04 -38.87 50.22
C VAL A 56 35.26 -39.35 49.01
N GLN A 57 35.03 -40.65 48.86
CA GLN A 57 34.28 -41.22 47.74
C GLN A 57 32.84 -40.68 47.71
N THR A 58 32.16 -40.64 48.85
CA THR A 58 30.78 -40.10 48.94
C THR A 58 30.73 -38.61 48.62
N ARG A 59 31.69 -37.81 49.12
CA ARG A 59 31.80 -36.38 48.77
C ARG A 59 32.07 -36.18 47.27
N LEU A 60 32.96 -36.97 46.68
CA LEU A 60 33.26 -36.91 45.24
C LEU A 60 32.05 -37.31 44.39
N LEU A 61 31.32 -38.36 44.79
CA LEU A 61 30.08 -38.77 44.09
C LEU A 61 29.01 -37.68 44.18
N ALA A 62 28.79 -37.08 45.35
CA ALA A 62 27.86 -35.98 45.51
C ALA A 62 28.24 -34.77 44.64
N ARG A 63 29.54 -34.41 44.63
CA ARG A 63 30.05 -33.31 43.80
C ARG A 63 29.92 -33.61 42.32
N ASN A 64 30.16 -34.86 41.90
CA ASN A 64 30.02 -35.26 40.51
C ASN A 64 28.55 -35.12 40.05
N GLN A 65 27.60 -35.62 40.84
CA GLN A 65 26.17 -35.44 40.55
C GLN A 65 25.75 -33.97 40.49
N GLU A 66 26.31 -33.12 41.35
CA GLU A 66 26.06 -31.67 41.32
C GLU A 66 26.60 -31.04 40.03
N LEU A 67 27.83 -31.39 39.65
CA LEU A 67 28.46 -30.91 38.41
C LEU A 67 27.69 -31.39 37.17
N GLU A 68 27.25 -32.64 37.13
CA GLU A 68 26.41 -33.17 36.05
C GLU A 68 25.09 -32.38 35.93
N ARG A 69 24.41 -32.11 37.05
CA ARG A 69 23.20 -31.28 37.05
C ARG A 69 23.50 -29.85 36.59
N SER A 70 24.62 -29.28 37.02
CA SER A 70 25.06 -27.95 36.59
C SER A 70 25.32 -27.89 35.08
N VAL A 71 26.06 -28.87 34.54
CA VAL A 71 26.34 -29.01 33.10
C VAL A 71 25.05 -29.18 32.29
N GLN A 72 24.12 -29.99 32.77
CA GLN A 72 22.82 -30.14 32.11
C GLN A 72 22.02 -28.84 32.10
N ARG A 73 22.05 -28.05 33.19
CA ARG A 73 21.41 -26.73 33.23
C ARG A 73 22.07 -25.77 32.26
N THR A 74 23.40 -25.66 32.28
CA THR A 74 24.13 -24.76 31.37
C THR A 74 23.87 -25.14 29.91
N GLN A 75 23.91 -26.43 29.57
CA GLN A 75 23.58 -26.91 28.22
C GLN A 75 22.15 -26.55 27.78
N ARG A 76 21.17 -26.62 28.69
CA ARG A 76 19.80 -26.18 28.38
C ARG A 76 19.74 -24.68 28.14
N THR A 77 20.42 -23.89 28.97
CA THR A 77 20.45 -22.43 28.80
C THR A 77 21.17 -22.00 27.53
N THR A 78 22.27 -22.67 27.14
CA THR A 78 22.98 -22.35 25.90
C THR A 78 22.15 -22.72 24.67
N LYS A 79 21.47 -23.87 24.68
CA LYS A 79 20.52 -24.24 23.60
C LYS A 79 19.38 -23.23 23.48
N GLN A 80 18.78 -22.84 24.60
CA GLN A 80 17.73 -21.81 24.57
C GLN A 80 18.26 -20.46 24.06
N ALA A 81 19.49 -20.09 24.41
CA ALA A 81 20.12 -18.88 23.90
C ALA A 81 20.37 -18.98 22.38
N SER A 82 20.88 -20.12 21.88
CA SER A 82 21.09 -20.33 20.44
C SER A 82 19.79 -20.33 19.64
N ASP A 83 18.72 -20.92 20.18
CA ASP A 83 17.41 -20.91 19.52
C ASP A 83 16.87 -19.48 19.45
N LYS A 84 17.02 -18.71 20.54
CA LYS A 84 16.65 -17.28 20.56
C LYS A 84 17.46 -16.50 19.54
N THR A 85 18.78 -16.68 19.45
CA THR A 85 19.60 -15.96 18.45
C THR A 85 19.16 -16.30 17.03
N HIS A 86 18.92 -17.58 16.72
CA HIS A 86 18.43 -17.97 15.39
C HIS A 86 17.07 -17.36 15.05
N THR A 87 16.13 -17.31 16.01
CA THR A 87 14.83 -16.65 15.77
C THR A 87 14.99 -15.15 15.56
N THR A 88 15.90 -14.49 16.27
CA THR A 88 16.17 -13.05 16.06
C THR A 88 16.88 -12.78 14.74
N GLU A 89 17.81 -13.63 14.32
CA GLU A 89 18.48 -13.56 13.02
C GLU A 89 17.48 -13.75 11.88
N ALA A 90 16.56 -14.72 12.00
CA ALA A 90 15.51 -14.92 11.02
C ALA A 90 14.57 -13.69 10.92
N ARG A 91 14.18 -13.09 12.05
CA ARG A 91 13.38 -11.85 12.07
C ARG A 91 14.15 -10.66 11.49
N LEU A 92 15.44 -10.57 11.75
CA LEU A 92 16.30 -9.53 11.19
C LEU A 92 16.31 -9.66 9.66
N HIS A 93 16.58 -10.84 9.12
CA HIS A 93 16.58 -11.06 7.67
C HIS A 93 15.22 -10.78 7.00
N THR A 94 14.10 -11.10 7.64
CA THR A 94 12.78 -10.74 7.09
C THR A 94 12.56 -9.23 7.09
N THR A 95 12.97 -8.52 8.14
CA THR A 95 12.88 -7.05 8.20
C THR A 95 13.81 -6.38 7.19
N GLU A 96 15.02 -6.91 6.98
CA GLU A 96 15.95 -6.43 5.94
C GLU A 96 15.36 -6.62 4.55
N ALA A 97 14.74 -7.78 4.27
CA ALA A 97 14.08 -8.04 3.00
C ALA A 97 12.89 -7.09 2.76
N GLN A 98 12.10 -6.82 3.80
CA GLN A 98 10.99 -5.85 3.74
C GLN A 98 11.50 -4.43 3.49
N LEU A 99 12.57 -4.01 4.18
CA LEU A 99 13.20 -2.71 4.01
C LEU A 99 13.77 -2.55 2.59
N ALA A 100 14.44 -3.58 2.06
CA ALA A 100 14.94 -3.57 0.70
C ALA A 100 13.80 -3.48 -0.34
N ALA A 101 12.68 -4.18 -0.11
CA ALA A 101 11.50 -4.08 -0.96
C ALA A 101 10.86 -2.68 -0.92
N ALA A 102 10.71 -2.10 0.28
CA ALA A 102 10.19 -0.75 0.46
C ALA A 102 11.09 0.32 -0.21
N GLN A 103 12.41 0.16 -0.13
CA GLN A 103 13.35 1.04 -0.82
C GLN A 103 13.26 0.92 -2.35
N ARG A 104 13.02 -0.27 -2.90
CA ARG A 104 12.79 -0.44 -4.35
C ARG A 104 11.49 0.25 -4.77
N ALA A 105 10.40 0.03 -4.06
CA ALA A 105 9.11 0.68 -4.32
C ALA A 105 9.24 2.21 -4.26
N LEU A 106 9.96 2.76 -3.27
CA LEU A 106 10.21 4.19 -3.19
C LEU A 106 10.97 4.74 -4.40
N ARG A 107 11.99 4.03 -4.89
CA ARG A 107 12.77 4.44 -6.09
C ARG A 107 11.90 4.38 -7.35
N GLU A 108 11.06 3.37 -7.47
CA GLU A 108 10.10 3.23 -8.57
C GLU A 108 9.11 4.40 -8.56
N GLU A 109 8.49 4.71 -7.42
CA GLU A 109 7.60 5.86 -7.26
C GLU A 109 8.28 7.20 -7.57
N GLN A 110 9.52 7.40 -7.09
CA GLN A 110 10.28 8.61 -7.41
C GLN A 110 10.56 8.74 -8.92
N SER A 111 10.84 7.63 -9.60
CA SER A 111 11.05 7.62 -11.05
C SER A 111 9.74 7.89 -11.81
N ALA A 112 8.63 7.30 -11.37
CA ALA A 112 7.29 7.54 -11.93
C ALA A 112 6.85 9.00 -11.73
N HIS A 113 7.10 9.58 -10.56
CA HIS A 113 6.83 11.00 -10.30
C HIS A 113 7.65 11.94 -11.19
N LYS A 114 8.92 11.62 -11.45
CA LYS A 114 9.74 12.38 -12.40
C LYS A 114 9.18 12.29 -13.82
N ALA A 115 8.85 11.09 -14.28
CA ALA A 115 8.29 10.85 -15.61
C ALA A 115 6.94 11.58 -15.80
N THR A 116 6.04 11.48 -14.83
CA THR A 116 4.73 12.18 -14.87
C THR A 116 4.90 13.70 -14.83
N ARG A 117 5.84 14.23 -14.04
CA ARG A 117 6.19 15.66 -14.03
C ARG A 117 6.68 16.13 -15.40
N GLU A 118 7.55 15.37 -16.05
CA GLU A 118 8.02 15.68 -17.41
C GLU A 118 6.88 15.64 -18.43
N GLN A 119 6.02 14.63 -18.36
CA GLN A 119 4.84 14.53 -19.23
C GLN A 119 3.90 15.73 -19.03
N LEU A 120 3.62 16.14 -17.79
CA LEU A 120 2.82 17.33 -17.50
C LEU A 120 3.43 18.62 -18.04
N GLN A 121 4.76 18.74 -18.03
CA GLN A 121 5.43 19.88 -18.64
C GLN A 121 5.31 19.86 -20.17
N ARG A 122 5.43 18.69 -20.80
CA ARG A 122 5.24 18.53 -22.25
C ARG A 122 3.80 18.88 -22.66
N THR A 123 2.80 18.34 -21.96
CA THR A 123 1.39 18.65 -22.26
C THR A 123 1.03 20.11 -22.03
N ARG A 124 1.61 20.78 -21.02
CA ARG A 124 1.46 22.23 -20.84
C ARG A 124 2.03 23.02 -22.03
N ARG A 125 3.20 22.65 -22.54
CA ARG A 125 3.79 23.29 -23.73
C ARG A 125 2.94 23.05 -24.98
N GLU A 126 2.45 21.83 -25.18
CA GLU A 126 1.53 21.49 -26.27
C GLU A 126 0.23 22.29 -26.18
N MET A 127 -0.36 22.42 -24.99
CA MET A 127 -1.55 23.23 -24.78
C MET A 127 -1.29 24.71 -25.09
N GLN A 128 -0.15 25.26 -24.68
CA GLN A 128 0.23 26.64 -25.02
C GLN A 128 0.37 26.83 -26.54
N HIS A 129 0.96 25.85 -27.22
CA HIS A 129 1.06 25.84 -28.68
C HIS A 129 -0.32 25.80 -29.35
N VAL A 130 -1.23 24.93 -28.90
CA VAL A 130 -2.61 24.86 -29.40
C VAL A 130 -3.35 26.18 -29.17
N LYS A 131 -3.19 26.81 -28.01
CA LYS A 131 -3.78 28.14 -27.73
C LYS A 131 -3.26 29.20 -28.70
N ALA A 132 -1.94 29.24 -28.93
CA ALA A 132 -1.35 30.18 -29.89
C ALA A 132 -1.86 29.94 -31.32
N ALA A 133 -1.92 28.68 -31.76
CA ALA A 133 -2.43 28.29 -33.07
C ALA A 133 -3.93 28.65 -33.23
N ALA A 134 -4.75 28.45 -32.20
CA ALA A 134 -6.17 28.81 -32.22
C ALA A 134 -6.38 30.33 -32.33
N VAL A 135 -5.59 31.13 -31.60
CA VAL A 135 -5.62 32.60 -31.71
C VAL A 135 -5.21 33.04 -33.11
N GLN A 136 -4.14 32.46 -33.66
CA GLN A 136 -3.71 32.75 -35.03
C GLN A 136 -4.80 32.39 -36.05
N HIS A 137 -5.38 31.20 -35.96
CA HIS A 137 -6.46 30.76 -36.84
C HIS A 137 -7.66 31.72 -36.77
N ARG A 138 -8.07 32.12 -35.56
CA ARG A 138 -9.14 33.12 -35.37
C ARG A 138 -8.83 34.44 -36.06
N THR A 139 -7.61 34.98 -35.90
CA THR A 139 -7.24 36.24 -36.58
C THR A 139 -7.22 36.12 -38.11
N VAL A 140 -6.85 34.95 -38.64
CA VAL A 140 -6.86 34.69 -40.09
C VAL A 140 -8.29 34.57 -40.60
N THR A 141 -9.16 33.87 -39.88
CA THR A 141 -10.58 33.76 -40.25
C THR A 141 -11.29 35.10 -40.18
N ASP A 142 -11.01 35.93 -39.17
CA ASP A 142 -11.59 37.27 -39.04
C ASP A 142 -11.19 38.16 -40.23
N ARG A 143 -9.90 38.18 -40.59
CA ARG A 143 -9.41 38.92 -41.79
C ARG A 143 -10.01 38.40 -43.09
N ASN A 144 -10.21 37.10 -43.22
CA ASN A 144 -10.83 36.52 -44.41
C ASN A 144 -12.32 36.87 -44.48
N ALA A 145 -13.02 36.88 -43.34
CA ALA A 145 -14.41 37.32 -43.26
C ALA A 145 -14.54 38.80 -43.66
N ASP A 146 -13.63 39.67 -43.20
CA ASP A 146 -13.62 41.09 -43.58
C ASP A 146 -13.38 41.28 -45.09
N ARG A 147 -12.40 40.56 -45.67
CA ARG A 147 -12.17 40.58 -47.12
C ARG A 147 -13.39 40.10 -47.92
N LEU A 148 -14.12 39.11 -47.41
CA LEU A 148 -15.34 38.62 -48.06
C LEU A 148 -16.47 39.65 -47.94
N ARG A 149 -16.61 40.33 -46.80
CA ARG A 149 -17.56 41.45 -46.63
C ARG A 149 -17.25 42.59 -47.59
N ASP A 150 -15.98 42.98 -47.73
CA ASP A 150 -15.56 44.02 -48.67
C ASP A 150 -15.89 43.64 -50.12
N ARG A 151 -15.62 42.38 -50.51
CA ARG A 151 -15.97 41.86 -51.83
C ARG A 151 -17.48 41.87 -52.06
N LEU A 152 -18.26 41.38 -51.10
CA LEU A 152 -19.73 41.39 -51.18
C LEU A 152 -20.27 42.81 -51.28
N ALA A 153 -19.75 43.76 -50.48
CA ALA A 153 -20.14 45.16 -50.55
C ALA A 153 -19.81 45.78 -51.91
N SER A 154 -18.60 45.51 -52.45
CA SER A 154 -18.20 45.98 -53.78
C SER A 154 -19.06 45.38 -54.90
N ALA A 155 -19.38 44.08 -54.84
CA ALA A 155 -20.23 43.39 -55.79
C ALA A 155 -21.69 43.87 -55.70
N SER A 156 -22.18 44.16 -54.49
CA SER A 156 -23.50 44.74 -54.27
C SER A 156 -23.58 46.16 -54.84
N LEU A 157 -22.56 46.98 -54.64
CA LEU A 157 -22.46 48.31 -55.23
C LEU A 157 -22.36 48.28 -56.75
N SER A 158 -21.61 47.33 -57.34
CA SER A 158 -21.56 47.17 -58.80
C SER A 158 -22.90 46.69 -59.36
N ASN A 159 -23.59 45.79 -58.67
CA ASN A 159 -24.93 45.34 -59.06
C ASN A 159 -25.96 46.46 -58.94
N LEU A 160 -25.91 47.29 -57.91
CA LEU A 160 -26.78 48.47 -57.79
C LEU A 160 -26.51 49.46 -58.92
N LYS A 161 -25.25 49.70 -59.32
CA LYS A 161 -24.92 50.52 -60.49
C LYS A 161 -25.42 49.92 -61.80
N ALA A 162 -25.43 48.59 -61.92
CA ALA A 162 -26.00 47.89 -63.08
C ALA A 162 -27.54 47.88 -63.08
N LEU A 163 -28.19 48.01 -61.92
CA LEU A 163 -29.63 48.09 -61.77
C LEU A 163 -30.20 49.52 -61.82
N VAL A 164 -29.37 50.57 -61.77
CA VAL A 164 -29.82 51.91 -62.17
C VAL A 164 -29.94 51.87 -63.69
N PRO A 165 -31.17 51.86 -64.25
CA PRO A 165 -31.33 51.88 -65.69
C PRO A 165 -30.80 53.24 -66.14
N ASP A 166 -29.75 53.26 -66.97
CA ASP A 166 -29.46 54.45 -67.77
C ASP A 166 -30.68 54.62 -68.68
N ILE A 167 -31.62 55.50 -68.30
CA ILE A 167 -32.83 55.79 -69.06
C ILE A 167 -32.39 56.55 -70.30
N ARG A 168 -31.86 55.80 -71.27
CA ARG A 168 -31.69 56.22 -72.66
C ARG A 168 -32.83 55.60 -73.43
N ILE A 169 -33.87 56.39 -73.64
CA ILE A 169 -34.98 56.06 -74.53
C ILE A 169 -34.41 55.98 -75.95
N ALA A 170 -34.19 54.76 -76.45
CA ALA A 170 -33.86 54.50 -77.84
C ALA A 170 -34.66 53.29 -78.36
N SER A 171 -35.17 53.48 -79.58
CA SER A 171 -36.17 52.71 -80.33
C SER A 171 -35.89 51.20 -80.51
N PRO A 172 -36.91 50.35 -80.75
CA PRO A 172 -36.84 48.91 -80.66
C PRO A 172 -36.36 48.29 -81.97
N ALA A 173 -35.05 48.24 -82.18
CA ALA A 173 -34.48 47.46 -83.28
C ALA A 173 -33.02 47.11 -83.00
N PHE A 174 -32.75 46.37 -81.91
CA PHE A 174 -31.56 45.53 -81.78
C PHE A 174 -31.72 44.66 -80.52
N VAL A 175 -32.57 43.64 -80.62
CA VAL A 175 -32.47 42.45 -79.77
C VAL A 175 -31.70 41.43 -80.58
N ALA A 176 -30.41 41.29 -80.32
CA ALA A 176 -29.67 40.08 -80.60
C ALA A 176 -28.37 40.01 -79.81
N SER A 177 -28.28 38.97 -78.99
CA SER A 177 -27.06 38.24 -78.65
C SER A 177 -26.13 38.82 -77.58
N ALA A 178 -26.33 38.36 -76.34
CA ALA A 178 -25.26 37.80 -75.53
C ALA A 178 -25.88 36.80 -74.53
N GLY A 179 -25.98 35.54 -74.96
CA GLY A 179 -26.30 34.43 -74.08
C GLY A 179 -25.13 34.16 -73.14
N ALA A 180 -25.44 34.02 -71.85
CA ALA A 180 -24.60 33.27 -70.91
C ALA A 180 -25.50 32.31 -70.11
N PRO A 181 -25.83 31.13 -70.66
CA PRO A 181 -26.44 30.06 -69.89
C PRO A 181 -25.37 29.01 -69.60
N ASP A 182 -24.59 29.19 -68.53
CA ASP A 182 -23.74 28.12 -67.95
C ASP A 182 -23.33 28.38 -66.49
N ALA A 183 -23.65 29.55 -65.92
CA ALA A 183 -23.32 29.85 -64.53
C ALA A 183 -24.24 29.13 -63.52
N SER A 184 -25.50 28.83 -63.88
CA SER A 184 -26.48 28.21 -62.96
C SER A 184 -26.10 26.79 -62.56
N LEU A 185 -25.62 25.97 -63.49
CA LEU A 185 -25.16 24.60 -63.21
C LEU A 185 -23.90 24.58 -62.34
N SER A 186 -22.99 25.56 -62.52
CA SER A 186 -21.79 25.69 -61.68
C SER A 186 -22.11 26.17 -60.25
N VAL A 187 -23.12 27.03 -60.10
CA VAL A 187 -23.56 27.54 -58.79
C VAL A 187 -24.39 26.49 -58.07
N GLU A 188 -25.25 25.75 -58.75
CA GLU A 188 -25.97 24.61 -58.17
C GLU A 188 -25.01 23.49 -57.75
N GLN A 189 -23.97 23.19 -58.55
CA GLN A 189 -22.93 22.23 -58.15
C GLN A 189 -22.11 22.72 -56.96
N GLN A 190 -21.80 24.02 -56.89
CA GLN A 190 -21.10 24.61 -55.74
C GLN A 190 -21.99 24.65 -54.49
N LEU A 191 -23.29 24.90 -54.65
CA LEU A 191 -24.28 24.86 -53.58
C LEU A 191 -24.43 23.43 -53.05
N ALA A 192 -24.59 22.44 -53.94
CA ALA A 192 -24.66 21.03 -53.56
C ALA A 192 -23.38 20.55 -52.86
N ALA A 193 -22.19 20.99 -53.32
CA ALA A 193 -20.93 20.68 -52.66
C ALA A 193 -20.78 21.39 -51.29
N ALA A 194 -21.33 22.60 -51.14
CA ALA A 194 -21.35 23.33 -49.87
C ALA A 194 -22.36 22.71 -48.88
N GLU A 195 -23.51 22.26 -49.36
CA GLU A 195 -24.51 21.53 -48.58
C GLU A 195 -23.96 20.19 -48.10
N GLN A 196 -23.31 19.41 -48.98
CA GLN A 196 -22.64 18.17 -48.58
C GLN A 196 -21.55 18.40 -47.52
N ARG A 197 -20.76 19.48 -47.66
CA ARG A 197 -19.76 19.85 -46.64
C ARG A 197 -20.40 20.26 -45.32
N ASN A 198 -21.52 20.99 -45.36
CA ASN A 198 -22.25 21.36 -44.15
C ASN A 198 -22.85 20.14 -43.45
N VAL A 199 -23.41 19.20 -44.20
CA VAL A 199 -23.91 17.92 -43.65
C VAL A 199 -22.77 17.15 -43.00
N ALA A 200 -21.64 16.97 -43.70
CA ALA A 200 -20.47 16.29 -43.14
C ALA A 200 -19.89 16.97 -41.89
N LEU A 201 -19.93 18.31 -41.83
CA LEU A 201 -19.51 19.07 -40.64
C LEU A 201 -20.49 18.91 -39.48
N MET A 202 -21.79 18.83 -39.74
CA MET A 202 -22.81 18.58 -38.72
C MET A 202 -22.67 17.15 -38.16
N ASP A 203 -22.42 16.17 -39.03
CA ASP A 203 -22.20 14.78 -38.64
C ASP A 203 -20.92 14.63 -37.79
N ALA A 204 -19.83 15.28 -38.20
CA ALA A 204 -18.59 15.30 -37.42
C ALA A 204 -18.78 16.01 -36.06
N SER A 205 -19.52 17.12 -36.03
CA SER A 205 -19.87 17.83 -34.79
C SER A 205 -20.71 16.96 -33.86
N HIS A 206 -21.63 16.17 -34.41
CA HIS A 206 -22.46 15.24 -33.66
C HIS A 206 -21.65 14.06 -33.09
N ALA A 207 -20.80 13.43 -33.91
CA ALA A 207 -19.92 12.35 -33.46
C ALA A 207 -18.97 12.82 -32.34
N LEU A 208 -18.42 14.03 -32.45
CA LEU A 208 -17.58 14.62 -31.41
C LEU A 208 -18.36 14.86 -30.11
N LYS A 209 -19.64 15.29 -30.19
CA LYS A 209 -20.50 15.47 -29.02
C LYS A 209 -20.83 14.15 -28.32
N GLN A 210 -21.17 13.11 -29.08
CA GLN A 210 -21.41 11.77 -28.52
C GLN A 210 -20.17 11.24 -27.82
N LEU A 211 -19.01 11.36 -28.47
CA LEU A 211 -17.75 10.93 -27.87
C LEU A 211 -17.42 11.73 -26.60
N ALA A 212 -17.71 13.03 -26.56
CA ALA A 212 -17.53 13.84 -25.36
C ALA A 212 -18.44 13.38 -24.21
N ILE A 213 -19.69 12.99 -24.51
CA ILE A 213 -20.62 12.42 -23.52
C ILE A 213 -20.12 11.07 -23.01
N ASP A 214 -19.61 10.20 -23.88
CA ASP A 214 -19.03 8.92 -23.49
C ASP A 214 -17.75 9.08 -22.65
N ALA A 215 -16.91 10.07 -22.97
CA ALA A 215 -15.75 10.41 -22.16
C ALA A 215 -16.17 10.93 -20.77
N LEU A 216 -17.18 11.80 -20.69
CA LEU A 216 -17.71 12.31 -19.43
C LEU A 216 -18.36 11.20 -18.58
N SER A 217 -19.12 10.31 -19.21
CA SER A 217 -19.76 9.19 -18.52
C SER A 217 -18.71 8.22 -17.98
N THR A 218 -17.68 7.88 -18.76
CA THR A 218 -16.59 7.02 -18.30
C THR A 218 -15.76 7.66 -17.18
N MET A 219 -15.49 8.97 -17.25
CA MET A 219 -14.86 9.71 -16.16
C MET A 219 -15.72 9.70 -14.90
N HIS A 220 -17.04 9.90 -15.01
CA HIS A 220 -17.95 9.86 -13.88
C HIS A 220 -18.00 8.47 -13.22
N HIS A 221 -18.03 7.40 -14.02
CA HIS A 221 -17.96 6.03 -13.50
C HIS A 221 -16.62 5.74 -12.81
N ALA A 222 -15.52 6.28 -13.32
CA ALA A 222 -14.20 6.17 -12.68
C ALA A 222 -14.15 6.93 -11.35
N ASP A 223 -14.71 8.14 -11.30
CA ASP A 223 -14.80 8.96 -10.08
C ASP A 223 -15.63 8.26 -8.98
N VAL A 224 -16.80 7.73 -9.33
CA VAL A 224 -17.63 6.92 -8.43
C VAL A 224 -16.89 5.68 -7.91
N ARG A 225 -16.08 5.03 -8.75
CA ARG A 225 -15.27 3.87 -8.34
C ARG A 225 -14.12 4.26 -7.42
N LEU A 226 -13.42 5.36 -7.71
CA LEU A 226 -12.35 5.89 -6.85
C LEU A 226 -12.92 6.29 -5.50
N GLN A 227 -14.09 6.92 -5.47
CA GLN A 227 -14.75 7.28 -4.23
C GLN A 227 -15.13 6.06 -3.39
N LYS A 228 -15.63 4.98 -4.01
CA LYS A 228 -15.86 3.70 -3.31
C LYS A 228 -14.59 3.09 -2.73
N ILE A 229 -13.46 3.20 -3.43
CA ILE A 229 -12.16 2.71 -2.92
C ILE A 229 -11.70 3.57 -1.74
N LEU A 230 -11.81 4.89 -1.84
CA LEU A 230 -11.48 5.82 -0.75
C LEU A 230 -12.37 5.64 0.48
N ASP A 231 -13.67 5.39 0.29
CA ASP A 231 -14.61 5.11 1.38
C ASP A 231 -14.27 3.78 2.10
N VAL A 232 -13.64 2.82 1.40
CA VAL A 232 -13.14 1.56 1.98
C VAL A 232 -11.79 1.74 2.68
N GLU A 233 -10.92 2.60 2.17
CA GLU A 233 -9.60 2.88 2.75
C GLU A 233 -9.66 3.77 4.01
N ALA A 234 -10.76 4.52 4.20
CA ALA A 234 -11.00 5.32 5.39
C ALA A 234 -12.43 5.10 5.92
N PRO A 235 -12.69 4.04 6.71
CA PRO A 235 -13.92 3.94 7.50
C PRO A 235 -13.86 4.99 8.63
N SER A 236 -14.07 6.25 8.28
CA SER A 236 -14.18 7.35 9.23
C SER A 236 -15.62 7.38 9.73
N ASP A 237 -15.82 7.15 11.03
CA ASP A 237 -17.10 7.25 11.78
C ASP A 237 -17.73 8.66 11.81
N LYS A 238 -17.41 9.51 10.84
CA LYS A 238 -18.00 10.82 10.67
C LYS A 238 -18.52 10.91 9.24
N PRO A 239 -19.84 11.13 9.03
CA PRO A 239 -20.32 11.46 7.71
C PRO A 239 -19.57 12.71 7.28
N ARG A 240 -18.70 12.57 6.26
CA ARG A 240 -18.07 13.72 5.61
C ARG A 240 -19.22 14.55 5.05
N ALA A 241 -19.59 15.58 5.78
CA ALA A 241 -20.50 16.61 5.32
C ALA A 241 -19.99 17.02 3.94
N ARG A 242 -20.85 16.85 2.93
CA ARG A 242 -20.60 17.34 1.59
C ARG A 242 -20.11 18.78 1.76
N ALA A 243 -18.87 19.06 1.37
CA ALA A 243 -18.52 20.38 0.92
C ALA A 243 -19.30 20.60 -0.38
N ARG A 244 -20.62 20.83 -0.25
CA ARG A 244 -21.37 21.61 -1.22
C ARG A 244 -20.63 22.93 -1.22
N ALA A 245 -19.83 23.16 -2.26
CA ALA A 245 -19.49 24.49 -2.66
C ALA A 245 -20.83 25.20 -2.91
N ASP A 246 -21.24 25.98 -1.93
CA ASP A 246 -22.28 26.98 -2.05
C ASP A 246 -21.74 28.03 -3.02
N GLY A 247 -22.24 27.99 -4.24
CA GLY A 247 -21.71 28.77 -5.34
C GLY A 247 -22.44 28.42 -6.62
N THR A 248 -23.72 28.78 -6.68
CA THR A 248 -24.47 29.07 -7.92
C THR A 248 -23.98 28.29 -9.15
N GLY A 249 -24.10 26.97 -9.11
CA GLY A 249 -23.88 26.12 -10.26
C GLY A 249 -25.23 25.56 -10.61
N GLU A 250 -25.87 26.15 -11.63
CA GLU A 250 -26.99 25.53 -12.31
C GLU A 250 -26.69 24.05 -12.46
N GLU A 251 -27.60 23.21 -12.02
CA GLU A 251 -27.53 21.78 -12.26
C GLU A 251 -27.74 21.64 -13.78
N TRP A 252 -26.66 21.63 -14.56
CA TRP A 252 -26.68 21.42 -16.00
C TRP A 252 -27.15 19.97 -16.24
N GLY A 253 -28.45 19.75 -16.10
CA GLY A 253 -29.09 18.50 -16.47
C GLY A 253 -28.80 18.24 -17.94
N ALA A 254 -28.29 17.05 -18.25
CA ALA A 254 -27.99 16.62 -19.62
C ALA A 254 -29.19 16.80 -20.59
N ALA A 255 -30.41 16.96 -20.05
CA ALA A 255 -31.64 17.24 -20.78
C ALA A 255 -31.79 18.70 -21.27
N GLN A 256 -31.03 19.68 -20.76
CA GLN A 256 -31.11 21.09 -21.21
C GLN A 256 -30.07 21.44 -22.29
N LEU A 257 -29.00 20.65 -22.43
CA LEU A 257 -27.95 20.90 -23.43
C LEU A 257 -28.25 20.28 -24.80
N PHE A 258 -29.00 19.17 -24.85
CA PHE A 258 -29.34 18.51 -26.11
C PHE A 258 -30.77 17.91 -26.08
N PRO A 259 -31.69 18.34 -26.96
CA PRO A 259 -32.97 17.67 -27.10
C PRO A 259 -32.75 16.23 -27.62
N PRO A 260 -33.50 15.23 -27.13
CA PRO A 260 -33.21 13.84 -27.44
C PRO A 260 -33.73 13.50 -28.83
N LEU A 261 -32.88 13.28 -29.83
CA LEU A 261 -33.33 12.66 -31.07
C LEU A 261 -32.34 11.66 -31.70
N ARG A 262 -32.84 10.42 -31.66
CA ARG A 262 -32.89 9.31 -32.65
C ARG A 262 -31.58 8.73 -33.23
N PRO A 263 -31.48 7.39 -33.27
CA PRO A 263 -30.32 6.70 -33.79
C PRO A 263 -30.36 6.72 -35.32
N LEU A 264 -29.42 7.43 -35.93
CA LEU A 264 -29.02 7.21 -37.32
C LEU A 264 -27.52 6.93 -37.29
N VAL A 265 -27.22 5.72 -36.86
CA VAL A 265 -25.92 5.08 -37.08
C VAL A 265 -25.83 4.85 -38.58
N SER A 266 -24.80 5.38 -39.23
CA SER A 266 -24.34 4.87 -40.51
C SER A 266 -22.88 4.48 -40.36
N ASP A 267 -22.61 3.22 -40.69
CA ASP A 267 -21.42 2.45 -40.33
C ASP A 267 -20.11 2.96 -41.01
N ASP A 268 -20.20 3.96 -41.91
CA ASP A 268 -19.12 4.28 -42.85
C ASP A 268 -18.17 5.41 -42.39
N THR A 269 -18.39 6.05 -41.24
CA THR A 269 -17.49 7.14 -40.74
C THR A 269 -16.71 6.75 -39.49
N GLU A 270 -16.78 5.48 -39.10
CA GLU A 270 -16.28 5.01 -37.82
C GLU A 270 -14.74 4.96 -37.72
N GLU A 271 -14.02 4.71 -38.80
CA GLU A 271 -12.63 4.23 -38.69
C GLU A 271 -11.54 5.29 -38.95
N THR A 272 -11.84 6.43 -39.57
CA THR A 272 -10.81 7.31 -40.15
C THR A 272 -10.46 8.56 -39.33
N HIS A 273 -11.16 8.87 -38.24
CA HIS A 273 -10.85 10.11 -37.51
C HIS A 273 -9.64 9.95 -36.56
N PRO A 274 -8.55 10.72 -36.71
CA PRO A 274 -7.33 10.58 -35.92
C PRO A 274 -7.53 10.84 -34.42
N ALA A 275 -8.59 11.58 -34.04
CA ALA A 275 -8.94 11.76 -32.64
C ALA A 275 -9.50 10.49 -32.00
N ARG A 276 -10.22 9.61 -32.73
CA ARG A 276 -10.73 8.32 -32.21
C ARG A 276 -9.57 7.41 -31.84
N GLY A 277 -8.52 7.36 -32.66
CA GLY A 277 -7.31 6.60 -32.34
C GLY A 277 -6.61 7.08 -31.07
N ARG A 278 -6.58 8.39 -30.82
CA ARG A 278 -6.00 8.96 -29.58
C ARG A 278 -6.88 8.69 -28.36
N LEU A 279 -8.20 8.83 -28.51
CA LEU A 279 -9.17 8.62 -27.44
C LEU A 279 -9.34 7.14 -27.08
N TRP A 280 -9.29 6.24 -28.06
CA TRP A 280 -9.28 4.80 -27.83
C TRP A 280 -8.01 4.35 -27.13
N LYS A 281 -6.84 4.88 -27.53
CA LYS A 281 -5.57 4.65 -26.81
C LYS A 281 -5.66 5.13 -25.37
N LEU A 282 -6.18 6.33 -25.13
CA LEU A 282 -6.37 6.88 -23.78
C LEU A 282 -7.33 6.02 -22.95
N SER A 283 -8.50 5.68 -23.49
CA SER A 283 -9.49 4.82 -22.84
C SER A 283 -8.88 3.46 -22.47
N ARG A 284 -8.15 2.84 -23.39
CA ARG A 284 -7.47 1.57 -23.15
C ARG A 284 -6.40 1.69 -22.08
N THR A 285 -5.54 2.72 -22.13
CA THR A 285 -4.52 2.94 -21.09
C THR A 285 -5.13 3.19 -19.71
N LEU A 286 -6.27 3.89 -19.64
CA LEU A 286 -7.01 4.10 -18.40
C LEU A 286 -7.61 2.80 -17.88
N GLN A 287 -8.21 1.98 -18.74
CA GLN A 287 -8.74 0.67 -18.36
C GLN A 287 -7.64 -0.27 -17.86
N GLU A 288 -6.47 -0.29 -18.52
CA GLU A 288 -5.31 -1.08 -18.10
C GLU A 288 -4.78 -0.61 -16.74
N HIS A 289 -4.66 0.71 -16.51
CA HIS A 289 -4.24 1.26 -15.22
C HIS A 289 -5.25 0.96 -14.09
N VAL A 290 -6.55 1.07 -14.36
CA VAL A 290 -7.60 0.73 -13.39
C VAL A 290 -7.59 -0.78 -13.08
N ALA A 291 -7.38 -1.62 -14.08
CA ALA A 291 -7.24 -3.07 -13.89
C ALA A 291 -6.01 -3.39 -13.01
N GLN A 292 -4.86 -2.79 -13.29
CA GLN A 292 -3.64 -2.96 -12.49
C GLN A 292 -3.82 -2.50 -11.04
N LEU A 293 -4.45 -1.35 -10.83
CA LEU A 293 -4.78 -0.85 -9.48
C LEU A 293 -5.76 -1.77 -8.75
N SER A 294 -6.79 -2.29 -9.44
CA SER A 294 -7.74 -3.23 -8.84
C SER A 294 -7.07 -4.56 -8.47
N GLN A 295 -6.15 -5.06 -9.31
CA GLN A 295 -5.39 -6.28 -9.05
C GLN A 295 -4.41 -6.09 -7.89
N TRP A 296 -3.77 -4.92 -7.81
CA TRP A 296 -2.91 -4.55 -6.69
C TRP A 296 -3.69 -4.44 -5.38
N ALA A 297 -4.86 -3.81 -5.39
CA ALA A 297 -5.75 -3.72 -4.23
C ALA A 297 -6.21 -5.13 -3.79
N ALA A 298 -6.61 -5.99 -4.72
CA ALA A 298 -6.99 -7.37 -4.43
C ALA A 298 -5.82 -8.18 -3.81
N MET A 299 -4.61 -8.07 -4.35
CA MET A 299 -3.41 -8.72 -3.78
C MET A 299 -3.09 -8.20 -2.37
N ARG A 300 -3.34 -6.92 -2.10
CA ARG A 300 -3.17 -6.35 -0.77
C ARG A 300 -4.21 -6.91 0.22
N HIS A 301 -5.46 -7.08 -0.20
CA HIS A 301 -6.49 -7.72 0.63
C HIS A 301 -6.16 -9.18 0.96
N VAL A 302 -5.60 -9.95 0.02
CA VAL A 302 -5.13 -11.32 0.29
C VAL A 302 -4.00 -11.30 1.32
N ARG A 303 -3.02 -10.39 1.18
CA ARG A 303 -1.91 -10.26 2.14
C ARG A 303 -2.36 -9.81 3.53
N VAL A 304 -3.35 -8.91 3.61
CA VAL A 304 -3.93 -8.46 4.89
C VAL A 304 -4.81 -9.54 5.52
N SER A 305 -5.53 -10.32 4.71
CA SER A 305 -6.31 -11.48 5.18
C SER A 305 -5.40 -12.60 5.70
N GLU A 306 -4.32 -12.92 4.99
CA GLU A 306 -3.29 -13.88 5.43
C GLU A 306 -2.59 -13.43 6.72
N ALA A 307 -2.36 -12.13 6.89
CA ALA A 307 -1.82 -11.57 8.13
C ALA A 307 -2.84 -11.57 9.30
N GLY A 308 -4.15 -11.53 9.01
CA GLY A 308 -5.22 -11.56 10.00
C GLY A 308 -5.61 -12.97 10.48
N VAL A 309 -5.36 -14.01 9.71
CA VAL A 309 -5.72 -15.41 10.05
C VAL A 309 -4.70 -16.07 11.00
N GLY A 310 -3.58 -15.41 11.30
CA GLY A 310 -2.53 -15.93 12.20
C GLY A 310 -2.74 -15.68 13.70
N THR A 311 -3.64 -14.80 14.10
CA THR A 311 -3.86 -14.45 15.53
C THR A 311 -5.15 -15.08 16.03
N ARG A 312 -5.00 -16.26 16.67
CA ARG A 312 -6.09 -16.88 17.44
C ARG A 312 -6.56 -15.90 18.54
N PRO A 313 -7.86 -15.60 18.65
CA PRO A 313 -8.39 -14.68 19.66
C PRO A 313 -8.40 -15.24 21.10
N SER A 314 -7.66 -16.32 21.39
CA SER A 314 -7.60 -16.92 22.74
C SER A 314 -6.46 -16.39 23.62
N GLU A 315 -5.47 -15.67 23.06
CA GLU A 315 -4.33 -15.17 23.85
C GLU A 315 -4.42 -13.69 24.21
N VAL A 316 -5.19 -12.89 23.45
CA VAL A 316 -5.35 -11.44 23.75
C VAL A 316 -6.27 -11.20 24.96
N VAL A 317 -7.27 -12.06 25.17
CA VAL A 317 -8.20 -11.97 26.32
C VAL A 317 -7.53 -12.37 27.65
N ALA A 318 -6.43 -13.15 27.59
CA ALA A 318 -5.65 -13.49 28.79
C ALA A 318 -4.71 -12.35 29.20
N ALA A 319 -4.11 -11.64 28.24
CA ALA A 319 -3.19 -10.54 28.51
C ALA A 319 -3.89 -9.27 29.03
N GLU A 320 -5.12 -8.98 28.60
CA GLU A 320 -5.89 -7.83 29.10
C GLU A 320 -6.46 -8.04 30.52
N ARG A 321 -6.63 -9.30 30.97
CA ARG A 321 -7.06 -9.59 32.34
C ARG A 321 -5.93 -9.46 33.36
N GLU A 322 -4.69 -9.78 32.99
CA GLU A 322 -3.54 -9.60 33.90
C GLU A 322 -3.12 -8.12 34.05
N GLN A 323 -3.37 -7.27 33.06
CA GLN A 323 -3.07 -5.83 33.19
C GLN A 323 -4.14 -5.05 33.98
N GLY A 324 -5.41 -5.48 33.97
CA GLY A 324 -6.47 -4.84 34.75
C GLY A 324 -6.39 -5.09 36.26
N GLU A 325 -5.83 -6.22 36.71
CA GLU A 325 -5.67 -6.51 38.15
C GLU A 325 -4.47 -5.80 38.78
N VAL A 326 -3.44 -5.44 38.00
CA VAL A 326 -2.27 -4.70 38.51
C VAL A 326 -2.56 -3.20 38.67
N GLU A 327 -3.39 -2.60 37.81
CA GLU A 327 -3.80 -1.20 37.94
C GLU A 327 -4.77 -0.98 39.12
N ALA A 328 -5.62 -1.96 39.44
CA ALA A 328 -6.52 -1.89 40.60
C ALA A 328 -5.78 -1.94 41.95
N ALA A 329 -4.61 -2.60 42.00
CA ALA A 329 -3.77 -2.67 43.20
C ALA A 329 -2.94 -1.40 43.44
N LEU A 330 -2.64 -0.61 42.39
CA LEU A 330 -1.86 0.63 42.49
C LEU A 330 -2.73 1.90 42.61
N GLY A 331 -4.04 1.81 42.35
CA GLY A 331 -4.98 2.94 42.40
C GLY A 331 -5.59 3.26 43.77
N LEU A 332 -5.31 2.47 44.82
CA LEU A 332 -5.92 2.62 46.15
C LEU A 332 -5.04 3.33 47.19
N GLU A 333 -3.80 3.71 46.85
CA GLU A 333 -2.88 4.39 47.77
C GLU A 333 -2.66 5.89 47.48
N ALA A 334 -3.28 6.46 46.43
CA ALA A 334 -2.99 7.82 45.97
C ALA A 334 -4.16 8.82 46.12
N ALA A 335 -5.09 8.58 47.04
CA ALA A 335 -6.24 9.44 47.28
C ALA A 335 -6.34 9.94 48.74
N ASP A 336 -5.22 10.36 49.32
CA ASP A 336 -5.24 11.26 50.48
C ASP A 336 -3.96 12.10 50.47
N GLU A 337 -4.00 13.24 49.78
CA GLU A 337 -3.26 14.46 50.16
C GLU A 337 -3.48 15.58 49.12
N GLY A 338 -3.84 16.77 49.60
CA GLY A 338 -3.44 18.01 48.94
C GLY A 338 -4.52 18.81 48.19
N GLY A 339 -5.44 19.41 48.95
CA GLY A 339 -6.24 20.54 48.47
C GLY A 339 -5.37 21.76 48.11
N GLY A 340 -5.72 22.47 47.03
CA GLY A 340 -4.91 23.60 46.56
C GLY A 340 -5.54 24.48 45.49
N LYS A 341 -6.60 25.22 45.85
CA LYS A 341 -6.88 26.63 45.44
C LYS A 341 -5.96 27.24 44.36
N ARG A 342 -6.50 27.63 43.18
CA ARG A 342 -6.68 29.05 42.73
C ARG A 342 -6.88 29.24 41.22
N ARG A 343 -7.91 30.07 40.94
CA ARG A 343 -7.98 31.18 39.98
C ARG A 343 -8.11 30.88 38.47
N ARG A 344 -9.36 31.02 38.03
CA ARG A 344 -9.77 31.73 36.81
C ARG A 344 -8.97 33.02 36.62
N VAL A 345 -8.41 33.20 35.43
CA VAL A 345 -8.21 34.50 34.81
C VAL A 345 -8.66 34.39 33.36
N SER A 346 -9.70 35.15 33.07
CA SER A 346 -10.20 35.53 31.74
C SER A 346 -9.33 36.59 31.09
N ALA A 347 -9.56 36.81 29.79
CA ALA A 347 -9.05 37.85 28.89
C ALA A 347 -7.91 37.34 27.99
N THR A 348 -7.94 37.52 26.66
CA THR A 348 -8.66 38.46 25.78
C THR A 348 -8.98 37.82 24.45
#